data_AF-A0AAV4HZP7-F1
#
_entry.id   AF-A0AAV4HZP7-F1
#
_cell.length_a   1.000
_cell.length_b   1.000
_cell.length_c   1.000
_cell.angle_alpha   90.00
_cell.angle_beta   90.00
_cell.angle_gamma   90.00
#
_symmetry.space_group_name_H-M   'P 1'
#
loop_
_entity.id
_entity.type
_entity.pdbx_description
1 polymer ?
#
loop_
_entity_poly.entity_id
_entity_poly.type
_entity_poly.pdbx_seq_one_letter_code
_entity_poly.pdbx_strand_id
1 'polypeptide(L)'
;MLEVPQKCEKERQWFSSQYLRPKGVPTHPSEESLMTSYEEIIWKRPTRDMIVEYGSSVEEMSALCGEGPDGWLLSTHVDWLLRQANKQQQYVVCLSIPTVTNGLPNLPSGIKKFVFVANIGRTAKGETIFASWGRSGCHWVLIVLDITATPDIFIVIV
;
A
#
# COMPACT_ATOMS: atom_id res chain seq x y z
N MET A 1 -8.69 -20.11 24.38
CA MET A 1 -7.24 -20.07 24.13
C MET A 1 -7.13 -19.62 22.68
N LEU A 2 -6.70 -18.38 22.42
CA LEU A 2 -6.51 -17.91 21.04
C LEU A 2 -5.26 -18.60 20.52
N GLU A 3 -5.42 -19.54 19.59
CA GLU A 3 -4.29 -20.13 18.87
C GLU A 3 -3.57 -19.00 18.15
N VAL A 4 -2.31 -18.73 18.52
CA VAL A 4 -1.46 -17.81 17.76
C VAL A 4 -1.20 -18.49 16.42
N PRO A 5 -1.71 -17.95 15.29
CA PRO A 5 -1.55 -18.60 13.99
C PRO A 5 -0.06 -18.79 13.66
N GLN A 6 0.32 -19.91 13.04
CA GLN A 6 1.71 -20.16 12.60
C GLN A 6 2.33 -19.00 11.77
N LYS A 7 1.49 -18.24 11.05
CA LYS A 7 1.90 -17.04 10.30
C LYS A 7 2.52 -15.97 11.23
N CYS A 8 2.02 -15.81 12.45
CA CYS A 8 2.49 -14.84 13.44
C CYS A 8 3.88 -15.17 14.00
N GLU A 9 4.19 -16.46 14.16
CA GLU A 9 5.50 -16.90 14.66
C GLU A 9 6.61 -16.65 13.63
N LYS A 10 6.32 -16.88 12.35
CA LYS A 10 7.24 -16.54 11.25
C LYS A 10 7.57 -15.05 11.21
N GLU A 11 6.57 -14.19 11.42
CA GLU A 11 6.80 -12.74 11.44
C GLU A 11 7.61 -12.30 12.64
N ARG A 12 7.34 -12.85 13.83
CA ARG A 12 8.14 -12.58 15.02
C ARG A 12 9.60 -12.97 14.79
N GLN A 13 9.85 -14.09 14.12
CA GLN A 13 11.19 -14.52 13.71
C GLN A 13 11.80 -13.58 12.67
N TRP A 14 11.02 -13.07 11.72
CA TRP A 14 11.49 -12.09 10.74
C TRP A 14 11.87 -10.75 11.38
N PHE A 15 11.05 -10.21 12.27
CA PHE A 15 11.34 -8.96 12.98
C PHE A 15 12.59 -9.05 13.86
N SER A 16 12.87 -10.24 14.41
CA SER A 16 14.09 -10.52 15.18
C SER A 16 15.28 -10.95 14.33
N SER A 17 15.10 -11.10 13.01
CA SER A 17 16.18 -11.50 12.11
C SER A 17 17.13 -10.33 11.82
N GLN A 18 18.43 -10.63 11.69
CA GLN A 18 19.40 -9.66 11.22
C GLN A 18 19.22 -9.43 9.72
N TYR A 19 18.70 -8.27 9.33
CA TYR A 19 18.59 -7.86 7.93
C TYR A 19 19.51 -6.67 7.61
N LEU A 20 19.99 -6.64 6.37
CA LEU A 20 20.84 -5.55 5.88
C LEU A 20 20.03 -4.26 5.79
N ARG A 21 20.34 -3.29 6.65
CA ARG A 21 19.71 -1.96 6.63
C ARG A 21 20.49 -1.00 5.73
N PRO A 22 19.82 -0.26 4.81
CA PRO A 22 20.48 0.79 4.05
C PRO A 22 21.07 1.86 4.99
N LYS A 23 22.28 2.33 4.69
CA LYS A 23 22.92 3.42 5.45
C LYS A 23 22.05 4.68 5.40
N GLY A 24 21.77 5.27 6.56
CA GLY A 24 21.04 6.54 6.67
C GLY A 24 19.53 6.42 6.91
N VAL A 25 18.97 5.20 7.00
CA VAL A 25 17.59 5.01 7.46
C VAL A 25 17.55 5.18 8.98
N PRO A 26 16.79 6.15 9.53
CA PRO A 26 16.66 6.34 10.97
C PRO A 26 16.12 5.07 11.63
N THR A 27 16.71 4.66 12.74
CA THR A 27 16.15 3.60 13.59
C THR A 27 14.86 4.11 14.23
N HIS A 28 13.73 3.61 13.74
CA HIS A 28 12.42 3.71 14.37
C HIS A 28 12.39 2.85 15.67
N PRO A 29 11.34 2.95 16.54
CA PRO A 29 11.44 2.53 17.95
C PRO A 29 11.91 1.09 18.15
N SER A 30 12.37 0.75 19.37
CA SER A 30 12.92 -0.57 19.68
C SER A 30 12.06 -1.69 19.08
N GLU A 31 12.71 -2.72 18.54
CA GLU A 31 12.05 -3.85 17.86
C GLU A 31 10.93 -4.45 18.72
N GLU A 32 11.10 -4.45 20.05
CA GLU A 32 10.10 -4.86 21.04
C GLU A 32 8.83 -3.98 21.05
N SER A 33 8.98 -2.66 20.92
CA SER A 33 7.85 -1.73 20.83
C SER A 33 7.08 -1.92 19.53
N LEU A 34 7.79 -2.13 18.40
CA LEU A 34 7.17 -2.36 17.10
C LEU A 34 6.42 -3.69 17.07
N MET A 35 7.02 -4.74 17.62
CA MET A 35 6.36 -6.04 17.76
C MET A 35 5.11 -5.91 18.61
N THR A 36 5.20 -5.30 19.79
CA THR A 36 4.04 -5.13 20.68
C THR A 36 2.89 -4.40 19.98
N SER A 37 3.18 -3.29 19.27
CA SER A 37 2.17 -2.59 18.47
C SER A 37 1.57 -3.48 17.39
N TYR A 38 2.38 -4.29 16.72
CA TYR A 38 1.92 -5.24 15.71
C TYR A 38 0.98 -6.31 16.31
N GLU A 39 1.34 -6.93 17.45
CA GLU A 39 0.50 -7.93 18.12
C GLU A 39 -0.86 -7.33 18.54
N GLU A 40 -0.87 -6.10 19.04
CA GLU A 40 -2.08 -5.37 19.45
C GLU A 40 -3.00 -5.01 18.27
N ILE A 41 -2.43 -4.78 17.10
CA ILE A 41 -3.18 -4.37 15.90
C ILE A 41 -3.72 -5.61 15.17
N ILE A 42 -2.92 -6.67 15.02
CA ILE A 42 -3.25 -7.81 14.15
C ILE A 42 -3.72 -9.03 14.94
N TRP A 43 -3.11 -9.35 16.08
CA TRP A 43 -3.34 -10.66 16.73
C TRP A 43 -4.44 -10.62 17.79
N LYS A 44 -4.62 -9.48 18.44
CA LYS A 44 -5.56 -9.32 19.55
C LYS A 44 -6.93 -8.78 19.13
N ARG A 45 -7.15 -8.57 17.83
CA ARG A 45 -8.39 -7.99 17.28
C ARG A 45 -9.12 -8.98 16.37
N PRO A 46 -10.46 -8.97 16.33
CA PRO A 46 -11.24 -9.69 15.31
C PRO A 46 -10.83 -9.29 13.89
N THR A 47 -10.78 -10.26 12.97
CA THR A 47 -10.31 -10.08 11.59
C THR A 47 -11.09 -9.01 10.80
N ARG A 48 -12.38 -8.86 11.10
CA ARG A 48 -13.26 -7.89 10.42
C ARG A 48 -13.23 -6.48 11.01
N ASP A 49 -12.51 -6.26 12.10
CA ASP A 49 -12.46 -4.95 12.74
C ASP A 49 -11.71 -3.94 11.87
N MET A 50 -12.28 -2.75 11.72
CA MET A 50 -11.64 -1.66 10.98
C MET A 50 -10.62 -0.95 11.85
N ILE A 51 -9.38 -0.84 11.36
CA ILE A 51 -8.34 -0.03 11.97
C ILE A 51 -8.38 1.35 11.31
N VAL A 52 -9.13 2.26 11.92
CA VAL A 52 -9.48 3.59 11.35
C VAL A 52 -8.25 4.40 10.89
N GLU A 53 -7.15 4.32 11.62
CA GLU A 53 -5.89 5.00 11.28
C GLU A 53 -5.33 4.59 9.91
N TYR A 54 -5.46 3.31 9.58
CA TYR A 54 -5.02 2.75 8.30
C TYR A 54 -6.13 2.72 7.24
N GLY A 55 -7.39 2.82 7.67
CA GLY A 55 -8.55 2.67 6.79
C GLY A 55 -8.61 1.28 6.16
N SER A 56 -8.15 0.28 6.90
CA SER A 56 -8.08 -1.13 6.49
C SER A 56 -8.65 -2.01 7.61
N SER A 57 -9.17 -3.18 7.29
CA SER A 57 -9.52 -4.18 8.29
C SER A 57 -8.27 -4.87 8.84
N VAL A 58 -8.40 -5.57 9.97
CA VAL A 58 -7.33 -6.42 10.52
C VAL A 58 -6.91 -7.49 9.52
N GLU A 59 -7.87 -8.12 8.83
CA GLU A 59 -7.61 -9.10 7.78
C GLU A 59 -6.80 -8.50 6.62
N GLU A 60 -7.20 -7.32 6.13
CA GLU A 60 -6.49 -6.63 5.06
C GLU A 60 -5.06 -6.31 5.49
N MET A 61 -4.87 -5.71 6.67
CA MET A 61 -3.54 -5.39 7.20
C MET A 61 -2.66 -6.64 7.36
N SER A 62 -3.25 -7.78 7.74
CA SER A 62 -2.52 -9.05 7.87
C SER A 62 -2.03 -9.60 6.52
N ALA A 63 -2.55 -9.12 5.39
CA ALA A 63 -2.05 -9.52 4.07
C ALA A 63 -0.65 -8.95 3.77
N LEU A 64 -0.20 -7.88 4.45
CA LEU A 64 1.19 -7.38 4.35
C LEU A 64 2.23 -8.42 4.81
N CYS A 65 1.75 -9.40 5.57
CA CYS A 65 2.50 -10.38 6.31
C CYS A 65 2.42 -11.77 5.67
N GLY A 66 1.58 -11.90 4.63
CA GLY A 66 1.43 -13.12 3.86
C GLY A 66 2.64 -13.38 2.98
N GLU A 67 2.86 -14.66 2.65
CA GLU A 67 3.80 -15.07 1.61
C GLU A 67 3.03 -15.41 0.33
N GLY A 68 3.64 -15.18 -0.84
CA GLY A 68 3.07 -15.57 -2.12
C GLY A 68 1.75 -14.85 -2.43
N PRO A 69 0.68 -15.56 -2.85
CA PRO A 69 -0.62 -14.96 -3.18
C PRO A 69 -1.32 -14.23 -2.03
N ASP A 70 -1.04 -14.61 -0.78
CA ASP A 70 -1.61 -13.98 0.41
C ASP A 70 -0.87 -12.69 0.81
N GLY A 71 0.33 -12.46 0.23
CA GLY A 71 1.24 -11.37 0.56
C GLY A 71 1.09 -10.10 -0.28
N TRP A 72 0.01 -10.00 -1.06
CA TRP A 72 -0.15 -8.93 -2.04
C TRP A 72 -0.58 -7.63 -1.37
N LEU A 73 -0.02 -6.50 -1.84
CA LEU A 73 -0.53 -5.19 -1.49
C LEU A 73 -1.98 -5.07 -1.97
N LEU A 74 -2.88 -4.78 -1.04
CA LEU A 74 -4.28 -4.49 -1.31
C LEU A 74 -4.47 -3.00 -1.61
N SER A 75 -5.59 -2.65 -2.24
CA SER A 75 -5.91 -1.25 -2.55
C SER A 75 -5.92 -0.36 -1.31
N THR A 76 -6.38 -0.87 -0.17
CA THR A 76 -6.41 -0.13 1.10
C THR A 76 -5.00 0.24 1.59
N HIS A 77 -4.01 -0.65 1.41
CA HIS A 77 -2.61 -0.37 1.71
C HIS A 77 -2.05 0.73 0.81
N VAL A 78 -2.33 0.64 -0.49
CA VAL A 78 -1.90 1.63 -1.48
C VAL A 78 -2.55 2.98 -1.17
N ASP A 79 -3.85 3.03 -0.93
CA ASP A 79 -4.58 4.26 -0.61
C ASP A 79 -4.06 4.92 0.68
N TRP A 80 -3.72 4.12 1.70
CA TRP A 80 -3.06 4.64 2.89
C TRP A 80 -1.68 5.23 2.58
N LEU A 81 -0.83 4.50 1.85
CA LEU A 81 0.52 4.95 1.49
C LEU A 81 0.49 6.26 0.71
N LEU A 82 -0.38 6.38 -0.29
CA LEU A 82 -0.52 7.60 -1.09
C LEU A 82 -1.03 8.78 -0.26
N ARG A 83 -1.94 8.54 0.70
CA ARG A 83 -2.36 9.57 1.67
C ARG A 83 -1.20 10.06 2.52
N GLN A 84 -0.31 9.19 2.99
CA GLN A 84 0.87 9.63 3.75
C GLN A 84 1.87 10.37 2.86
N ALA A 85 2.11 9.89 1.64
CA ALA A 85 2.97 10.57 0.67
C ALA A 85 2.49 12.00 0.38
N ASN A 86 1.18 12.17 0.16
CA ASN A 86 0.57 13.49 -0.07
C ASN A 86 0.71 14.45 1.11
N LYS A 87 0.83 13.97 2.35
CA LYS A 87 1.10 14.84 3.51
C LYS A 87 2.54 15.37 3.55
N GLN A 88 3.47 14.66 2.89
CA GLN A 88 4.90 14.97 2.92
C GLN A 88 5.37 15.70 1.66
N GLN A 89 4.54 15.75 0.61
CA GLN A 89 4.88 16.31 -0.69
C GLN A 89 4.09 17.59 -0.97
N GLN A 90 4.79 18.62 -1.48
CA GLN A 90 4.17 19.93 -1.75
C GLN A 90 3.73 20.11 -3.22
N TYR A 91 4.46 19.52 -4.17
CA TYR A 91 4.27 19.77 -5.61
C TYR A 91 3.86 18.52 -6.41
N VAL A 92 3.63 17.42 -5.71
CA VAL A 92 3.28 16.12 -6.29
C VAL A 92 1.98 15.66 -5.65
N VAL A 93 1.06 15.16 -6.46
CA VAL A 93 -0.19 14.55 -5.98
C VAL A 93 -0.22 13.08 -6.37
N CYS A 94 -0.27 12.22 -5.36
CA CYS A 94 -0.38 10.78 -5.46
C CYS A 94 -1.84 10.33 -5.37
N LEU A 95 -2.33 9.55 -6.33
CA LEU A 95 -3.73 9.11 -6.44
C LEU A 95 -3.80 7.64 -6.83
N SER A 96 -4.80 6.90 -6.34
CA SER A 96 -5.10 5.57 -6.87
C SER A 96 -6.20 5.66 -7.95
N ILE A 97 -6.06 4.91 -9.04
CA ILE A 97 -7.00 5.00 -10.19
C ILE A 97 -8.45 4.56 -9.87
N PRO A 98 -8.73 3.64 -8.93
CA PRO A 98 -10.12 3.44 -8.49
C PRO A 98 -10.72 4.70 -7.83
N THR A 99 -9.91 5.58 -7.25
CA THR A 99 -10.36 6.83 -6.60
C THR A 99 -10.54 7.97 -7.59
N VAL A 100 -9.73 8.05 -8.66
CA VAL A 100 -9.83 9.12 -9.69
C VAL A 100 -11.18 9.12 -10.41
N THR A 101 -11.82 7.96 -10.56
CA THR A 101 -13.15 7.86 -11.16
C THR A 101 -14.25 8.55 -10.33
N ASN A 102 -14.00 8.82 -9.05
CA ASN A 102 -14.92 9.55 -8.16
C ASN A 102 -14.68 11.07 -8.18
N GLY A 103 -13.84 11.56 -9.10
CA GLY A 103 -13.47 12.96 -9.22
C GLY A 103 -12.13 13.25 -8.53
N LEU A 104 -11.41 14.26 -9.05
CA LEU A 104 -10.19 14.74 -8.43
C LEU A 104 -10.55 15.54 -7.16
N PRO A 105 -9.87 15.32 -6.03
CA PRO A 105 -10.02 16.19 -4.88
C PRO A 105 -9.60 17.62 -5.24
N ASN A 106 -10.01 18.61 -4.44
CA ASN A 106 -9.52 19.99 -4.59
C ASN A 106 -7.99 19.99 -4.56
N LEU A 107 -7.38 20.25 -5.72
CA LEU A 107 -5.94 20.19 -5.87
C LEU A 107 -5.31 21.47 -5.32
N PRO A 108 -4.18 21.38 -4.61
CA PRO A 108 -3.40 22.55 -4.25
C PRO A 108 -2.99 23.36 -5.49
N SER A 109 -2.77 24.67 -5.33
CA SER A 109 -2.15 25.46 -6.40
C SER A 109 -0.66 25.08 -6.53
N GLY A 110 -0.13 25.11 -7.76
CA GLY A 110 1.29 24.89 -8.01
C GLY A 110 1.74 23.43 -8.08
N ILE A 111 0.81 22.48 -8.26
CA ILE A 111 1.16 21.09 -8.58
C ILE A 111 2.01 21.04 -9.84
N LYS A 112 3.04 20.19 -9.81
CA LYS A 112 3.98 19.97 -10.91
C LYS A 112 3.88 18.56 -11.47
N LYS A 113 3.48 17.58 -10.65
CA LYS A 113 3.38 16.17 -11.04
C LYS A 113 2.17 15.49 -10.44
N PHE A 114 1.61 14.55 -11.19
CA PHE A 114 0.69 13.55 -10.67
C PHE A 114 1.35 12.18 -10.71
N VAL A 115 1.15 11.42 -9.65
CA VAL A 115 1.53 10.02 -9.57
C VAL A 115 0.24 9.22 -9.41
N PHE A 116 -0.07 8.38 -10.38
CA PHE A 116 -1.21 7.47 -10.32
C PHE A 116 -0.72 6.06 -10.03
N VAL A 117 -1.29 5.42 -9.02
CA VAL A 117 -1.06 3.99 -8.78
C VAL A 117 -2.31 3.23 -9.20
N ALA A 118 -2.14 2.21 -10.02
CA ALA A 118 -3.23 1.42 -10.52
C ALA A 118 -2.92 -0.07 -10.36
N ASN A 119 -3.92 -0.83 -9.94
CA ASN A 119 -3.89 -2.27 -10.08
C ASN A 119 -4.39 -2.61 -11.48
N ILE A 120 -3.61 -3.36 -12.25
CA ILE A 120 -3.96 -3.79 -13.60
C ILE A 120 -4.02 -5.31 -13.67
N GLY A 121 -4.83 -5.81 -14.60
CA GLY A 121 -4.94 -7.22 -14.91
C GLY A 121 -4.98 -7.44 -16.41
N ARG A 122 -5.15 -8.71 -16.79
CA ARG A 122 -5.31 -9.11 -18.18
C ARG A 122 -6.59 -9.92 -18.34
N THR A 123 -7.40 -9.62 -19.35
CA THR A 123 -8.58 -10.44 -19.68
C THR A 123 -8.15 -11.76 -20.32
N ALA A 124 -9.08 -12.73 -20.40
CA ALA A 124 -8.84 -13.97 -21.13
C ALA A 124 -8.50 -13.75 -22.62
N LYS A 125 -8.84 -12.58 -23.19
CA LYS A 125 -8.50 -12.19 -24.56
C LYS A 125 -7.15 -11.49 -24.69
N GLY A 126 -6.42 -11.32 -23.59
CA GLY A 126 -5.11 -10.67 -23.58
C GLY A 126 -5.13 -9.15 -23.38
N GLU A 127 -6.29 -8.54 -23.18
CA GLU A 127 -6.43 -7.08 -23.04
C GLU A 127 -6.02 -6.64 -21.63
N THR A 128 -5.22 -5.57 -21.53
CA THR A 128 -4.90 -4.94 -20.26
C THR A 128 -6.11 -4.16 -19.74
N ILE A 129 -6.47 -4.38 -18.48
CA ILE A 129 -7.58 -3.69 -17.82
C ILE A 129 -7.12 -3.09 -16.50
N PHE A 130 -7.73 -1.99 -16.10
CA PHE A 130 -7.68 -1.54 -14.70
C PHE A 130 -8.55 -2.46 -13.85
N ALA A 131 -8.05 -2.84 -12.69
CA ALA A 131 -8.82 -3.53 -11.68
C ALA A 131 -9.96 -2.63 -11.19
N SER A 132 -11.08 -3.23 -10.86
CA SER A 132 -12.27 -2.55 -10.39
C SER A 132 -13.05 -3.44 -9.42
N TRP A 133 -14.14 -2.93 -8.87
CA TRP A 133 -15.10 -3.76 -8.13
C TRP A 133 -15.51 -4.98 -8.97
N GLY A 134 -15.26 -6.18 -8.46
CA GLY A 134 -15.55 -7.46 -9.13
C GLY A 134 -14.53 -7.92 -10.18
N ARG A 135 -13.46 -7.16 -10.42
CA ARG A 135 -12.38 -7.53 -11.36
C ARG A 135 -11.02 -7.27 -10.72
N SER A 136 -10.44 -8.31 -10.15
CA SER A 136 -9.07 -8.22 -9.59
C SER A 136 -8.05 -8.07 -10.71
N GLY A 137 -7.08 -7.18 -10.51
CA GLY A 137 -5.84 -7.22 -11.26
C GLY A 137 -4.84 -8.18 -10.62
N CYS A 138 -3.67 -8.26 -11.24
CA CYS A 138 -2.57 -9.12 -10.86
C CYS A 138 -1.23 -8.39 -10.90
N HIS A 139 -1.24 -7.06 -11.02
CA HIS A 139 -0.01 -6.28 -11.05
C HIS A 139 -0.28 -4.82 -10.64
N TRP A 140 0.67 -4.18 -9.96
CA TRP A 140 0.60 -2.76 -9.61
C TRP A 140 1.46 -1.95 -10.56
N VAL A 141 0.95 -0.82 -11.03
CA VAL A 141 1.71 0.10 -11.90
C VAL A 141 1.67 1.50 -11.34
N LEU A 142 2.76 2.23 -11.55
CA LEU A 142 2.92 3.61 -11.15
C LEU A 142 3.09 4.48 -12.40
N ILE A 143 2.21 5.45 -12.58
CA ILE A 143 2.17 6.33 -13.74
C ILE A 143 2.51 7.73 -13.26
N VAL A 144 3.52 8.36 -13.85
CA VAL A 144 3.93 9.72 -13.52
C VAL A 144 3.60 10.64 -14.68
N LEU A 145 2.81 11.66 -14.40
CA LEU A 145 2.52 12.75 -15.32
C LEU A 145 3.21 14.01 -14.82
N ASP A 146 4.21 14.49 -15.56
CA ASP A 146 4.84 15.78 -15.34
C ASP A 146 4.12 16.86 -16.14
N ILE A 147 3.54 17.85 -15.46
CA ILE A 147 2.78 18.94 -16.09
C ILE A 147 3.62 20.22 -16.25
N THR A 148 4.91 20.17 -15.89
CA THR A 148 5.85 21.29 -16.05
C THR A 148 6.72 21.15 -17.29
N ALA A 149 6.98 19.93 -17.73
CA ALA A 149 7.49 19.65 -19.06
C ALA A 149 6.34 19.71 -20.08
N THR A 150 6.67 19.84 -21.37
CA THR A 150 5.74 19.42 -22.44
C THR A 150 5.24 18.03 -22.07
N PRO A 151 3.92 17.73 -22.10
CA PRO A 151 3.35 16.64 -21.31
C PRO A 151 3.90 15.27 -21.73
N ASP A 152 4.95 14.84 -21.03
CA ASP A 152 5.57 13.53 -21.17
C ASP A 152 4.97 12.62 -20.09
N ILE A 153 4.38 11.51 -20.55
CA ILE A 153 3.80 10.49 -19.67
C ILE A 153 4.83 9.39 -19.48
N PHE A 154 5.25 9.16 -18.24
CA PHE A 154 6.13 8.05 -17.87
C PHE A 154 5.32 6.95 -17.18
N ILE A 155 5.40 5.73 -17.70
CA ILE A 155 4.81 4.55 -17.08
C ILE A 155 5.93 3.72 -16.48
N VAL A 156 5.92 3.57 -15.15
CA VAL A 156 6.83 2.70 -14.41
C VAL A 156 6.07 1.46 -13.98
N ILE A 157 6.57 0.31 -14.39
CA ILE A 157 6.02 -1.01 -14.05
C ILE A 157 6.84 -1.52 -12.86
N VAL A 158 6.19 -1.85 -11.74
CA VAL A 158 6.83 -2.21 -10.45
C VAL A 158 6.49 -3.63 -10.07
#